data_AF-A0A816GIE9-F1
#
_entry.id   AF-A0A816GIE9-F1
#
_cell.length_a   1.000
_cell.length_b   1.000
_cell.length_c   1.000
_cell.angle_alpha   90.00
_cell.angle_beta   90.00
_cell.angle_gamma   90.00
#
_symmetry.space_group_name_H-M   'P 1'
#
loop_
_entity.id
_entity.type
_entity.pdbx_description
1 polymer ?
#
loop_
_entity_poly.entity_id
_entity_poly.type
_entity_poly.pdbx_seq_one_letter_code
_entity_poly.pdbx_strand_id
1 'polypeptide(L)'
;VAKQRKQHTTYVARWARMTTWCLAEQLGCSHTTVETHLADLGKTWKYGVWIRHELSPHQLQHRVDACMELMMSHRNYQWLGAGQTDVATPKDNHHPKKIMLSVW
;
A
#
# COMPACT_ATOMS: atom_id res chain seq x y z
N VAL A 1 -26.72 -9.28 12.50
CA VAL A 1 -26.07 -8.22 11.67
C VAL A 1 -24.58 -8.49 11.36
N ALA A 2 -23.77 -9.07 12.27
CA ALA A 2 -22.34 -9.33 12.03
C ALA A 2 -22.02 -10.39 10.94
N LYS A 3 -22.95 -11.32 10.67
CA LYS A 3 -22.76 -12.41 9.69
C LYS A 3 -22.80 -11.92 8.23
N GLN A 4 -23.65 -10.93 7.93
CA GLN A 4 -23.75 -10.34 6.58
C GLN A 4 -22.57 -9.44 6.22
N ARG A 5 -22.00 -8.70 7.19
CA ARG A 5 -20.81 -7.86 6.94
C ARG A 5 -19.59 -8.70 6.55
N LYS A 6 -19.39 -9.88 7.15
CA LYS A 6 -18.27 -10.77 6.81
C LYS A 6 -18.38 -11.30 5.38
N GLN A 7 -19.59 -11.67 4.94
CA GLN A 7 -19.83 -12.17 3.58
C GLN A 7 -19.54 -11.11 2.51
N HIS A 8 -19.98 -9.87 2.75
CA HIS A 8 -19.76 -8.76 1.82
C HIS A 8 -18.25 -8.47 1.64
N THR A 9 -17.46 -8.45 2.71
CA THR A 9 -16.01 -8.20 2.63
C THR A 9 -15.25 -9.34 1.95
N THR A 10 -15.64 -10.60 2.19
CA THR A 10 -15.03 -11.76 1.49
C THR A 10 -15.30 -11.78 0.00
N TYR A 11 -16.44 -11.24 -0.44
CA TYR A 11 -16.80 -11.21 -1.85
C TYR A 11 -16.01 -10.10 -2.58
N VAL A 12 -15.85 -8.92 -1.97
CA VAL A 12 -15.04 -7.81 -2.53
C VAL A 12 -13.56 -8.18 -2.71
N ALA A 13 -12.96 -8.90 -1.76
CA ALA A 13 -11.58 -9.35 -1.89
C ALA A 13 -11.40 -10.40 -3.02
N ARG A 14 -12.40 -11.25 -3.24
CA ARG A 14 -12.43 -12.21 -4.34
C ARG A 14 -12.67 -11.51 -5.69
N TRP A 15 -13.49 -10.45 -5.72
CA TRP A 15 -13.75 -9.62 -6.90
C TRP A 15 -12.54 -8.83 -7.40
N ALA A 16 -11.58 -8.52 -6.53
CA ALA A 16 -10.44 -7.66 -6.88
C ALA A 16 -9.47 -8.27 -7.92
N ARG A 17 -9.53 -9.59 -8.16
CA ARG A 17 -8.64 -10.29 -9.12
C ARG A 17 -9.40 -11.09 -10.18
N MET A 18 -10.73 -11.10 -10.15
CA MET A 18 -11.54 -11.84 -11.11
C MET A 18 -11.81 -11.00 -12.36
N THR A 19 -11.77 -11.64 -13.53
CA THR A 19 -12.19 -10.98 -14.76
C THR A 19 -13.70 -10.74 -14.76
N THR A 20 -14.13 -9.67 -15.42
CA THR A 20 -15.55 -9.35 -15.66
C THR A 20 -16.30 -10.49 -16.36
N TRP A 21 -15.59 -11.35 -17.11
CA TRP A 21 -16.15 -12.53 -17.77
C TRP A 21 -16.51 -13.65 -16.80
N CYS A 22 -15.62 -13.94 -15.84
CA CYS A 22 -15.89 -14.95 -14.81
C CYS A 22 -17.03 -14.49 -13.87
N LEU A 23 -17.12 -13.18 -13.63
CA LEU A 23 -18.24 -12.56 -12.92
C LEU A 23 -19.57 -12.70 -13.67
N ALA A 24 -19.56 -12.47 -14.99
CA ALA A 24 -20.73 -12.61 -15.84
C ALA A 24 -21.28 -14.04 -15.83
N GLU A 25 -20.40 -15.04 -15.92
CA GLU A 25 -20.75 -16.47 -15.84
C GLU A 25 -21.34 -16.86 -14.48
N GLN A 26 -20.77 -16.38 -13.37
CA GLN A 26 -21.31 -16.63 -12.02
C GLN A 26 -22.65 -15.96 -11.77
N LEU A 27 -22.86 -14.77 -12.33
CA LEU A 27 -24.08 -13.97 -12.14
C LEU A 27 -25.15 -14.27 -13.20
N GLY A 28 -24.83 -15.08 -14.22
CA GLY A 28 -25.73 -15.45 -15.31
C GLY A 28 -26.15 -14.26 -16.19
N CYS A 29 -25.31 -13.23 -16.30
CA CYS A 29 -25.60 -12.02 -17.05
C CYS A 29 -24.54 -11.75 -18.13
N SER A 30 -24.81 -10.77 -19.02
CA SER A 30 -23.82 -10.35 -20.00
C SER A 30 -22.66 -9.64 -19.31
N HIS A 31 -21.45 -9.85 -19.84
CA HIS A 31 -20.24 -9.15 -19.44
C HIS A 31 -20.40 -7.62 -19.41
N THR A 32 -21.08 -7.05 -20.42
CA THR A 32 -21.38 -5.61 -20.49
C THR A 32 -22.28 -5.13 -19.34
N THR A 33 -23.21 -5.96 -18.88
CA THR A 33 -24.06 -5.66 -17.71
C THR A 33 -23.23 -5.56 -16.44
N VAL A 34 -22.25 -6.45 -16.28
CA VAL A 34 -21.31 -6.42 -15.15
C VAL A 34 -20.45 -5.14 -15.19
N GLU A 35 -19.95 -4.75 -16.36
CA GLU A 35 -19.14 -3.54 -16.53
C GLU A 35 -19.92 -2.27 -16.17
N THR A 36 -21.14 -2.11 -16.70
CA THR A 36 -22.02 -0.97 -16.38
C THR A 36 -22.30 -0.91 -14.88
N HIS A 37 -22.62 -2.05 -14.26
CA HIS A 37 -22.94 -2.08 -12.84
C HIS A 37 -21.72 -1.77 -11.96
N LEU A 38 -20.52 -2.22 -12.35
CA LEU A 38 -19.29 -1.85 -11.67
C LEU A 38 -19.01 -0.35 -11.77
N ALA A 39 -19.28 0.26 -12.94
CA ALA A 39 -19.16 1.70 -13.14
C ALA A 39 -20.13 2.48 -12.23
N ASP A 40 -21.39 2.05 -12.15
CA ASP A 40 -22.42 2.65 -11.26
C ASP A 40 -22.03 2.55 -9.78
N LEU A 41 -21.37 1.45 -9.38
CA LEU A 41 -20.83 1.26 -8.02
C LEU A 41 -19.52 2.04 -7.78
N GLY A 42 -19.03 2.80 -8.75
CA GLY A 42 -17.77 3.53 -8.69
C GLY A 42 -16.54 2.61 -8.62
N LYS A 43 -16.66 1.36 -9.08
CA LYS A 43 -15.56 0.39 -9.14
C LYS A 43 -14.90 0.49 -10.51
N THR A 44 -13.60 0.77 -10.48
CA THR A 44 -12.77 0.82 -11.69
C THR A 44 -11.74 -0.29 -11.65
N TRP A 45 -11.52 -0.95 -12.78
CA TRP A 45 -10.42 -1.89 -12.90
C TRP A 45 -9.12 -1.12 -12.87
N LYS A 46 -8.28 -1.45 -11.89
CA LYS A 46 -6.91 -0.94 -11.83
C LYS A 46 -5.98 -2.12 -12.09
N TYR A 47 -5.03 -1.93 -12.98
CA TYR A 47 -3.99 -2.92 -13.19
C TYR A 47 -3.31 -3.24 -11.85
N GLY A 48 -2.97 -4.52 -11.67
CA GLY A 48 -2.22 -4.94 -10.49
C GLY A 48 -0.94 -4.13 -10.37
N VAL A 49 -0.54 -3.82 -9.13
CA VAL A 49 0.77 -3.24 -8.87
C VAL A 49 1.82 -4.28 -9.24
N TRP A 50 2.73 -3.94 -10.16
CA TRP A 50 3.85 -4.81 -10.49
C TRP A 50 4.82 -4.86 -9.31
N ILE A 51 4.99 -6.05 -8.72
CA ILE A 51 5.95 -6.29 -7.65
C ILE A 51 7.15 -6.98 -8.27
N ARG A 52 8.34 -6.39 -8.09
CA ARG A 52 9.59 -6.77 -8.77
C ARG A 52 10.07 -8.21 -8.51
N HIS A 53 9.53 -8.89 -7.50
CA HIS A 53 9.86 -10.27 -7.18
C HIS A 53 8.73 -10.93 -6.38
N GLU A 54 8.44 -12.19 -6.68
CA GLU A 54 7.63 -13.03 -5.80
C GLU A 54 8.44 -13.34 -4.54
N LEU A 55 7.95 -12.86 -3.39
CA LEU A 55 8.57 -13.11 -2.11
C LEU A 55 8.10 -14.47 -1.59
N SER A 56 9.06 -15.34 -1.26
CA SER A 56 8.83 -16.55 -0.48
C SER A 56 8.26 -16.20 0.90
N PRO A 57 7.44 -17.08 1.52
CA PRO A 57 6.92 -16.88 2.87
C PRO A 57 8.01 -16.52 3.89
N HIS A 58 9.19 -17.13 3.77
CA HIS A 58 10.34 -16.81 4.62
C HIS A 58 10.83 -15.37 4.41
N GLN A 59 10.92 -14.91 3.17
CA GLN A 59 11.34 -13.55 2.85
C GLN A 59 10.30 -12.52 3.32
N LEU A 60 9.02 -12.85 3.28
CA LEU A 60 7.97 -12.02 3.85
C LEU A 60 8.13 -11.87 5.36
N GLN A 61 8.33 -12.99 6.07
CA GLN A 61 8.50 -12.99 7.52
C GLN A 61 9.74 -12.18 7.95
N HIS A 62 10.89 -12.42 7.30
CA HIS A 62 12.11 -11.68 7.57
C HIS A 62 11.94 -10.16 7.40
N ARG A 63 11.18 -9.73 6.38
CA ARG A 63 10.90 -8.31 6.18
C ARG A 63 10.02 -7.73 7.29
N VAL A 64 9.05 -8.49 7.79
CA VAL A 64 8.21 -8.08 8.93
C VAL A 64 9.07 -7.92 10.17
N ASP A 65 9.89 -8.91 10.48
CA ASP A 65 10.75 -8.93 11.67
C ASP A 65 11.75 -7.76 11.66
N ALA A 66 12.47 -7.56 10.55
CA ALA A 66 13.41 -6.45 10.41
C ALA A 66 12.73 -5.07 10.56
N CYS A 67 11.54 -4.90 9.98
CA CYS A 67 10.78 -3.66 10.15
C CYS A 67 10.31 -3.44 11.59
N MET A 68 9.87 -4.51 12.28
CA MET A 68 9.51 -4.43 13.69
C MET A 68 10.72 -4.05 14.55
N GLU A 69 11.88 -4.67 14.34
CA GLU A 69 13.11 -4.34 15.05
C GLU A 69 13.55 -2.88 14.82
N LEU A 70 13.53 -2.39 13.58
CA LEU A 70 13.87 -1.01 13.26
C LEU A 70 12.89 -0.02 13.93
N MET A 71 11.60 -0.33 13.92
CA MET A 71 10.58 0.52 14.53
C MET A 71 10.69 0.55 16.07
N MET A 72 11.03 -0.58 16.69
CA MET A 72 11.20 -0.69 18.14
C MET A 72 12.53 -0.09 18.61
N SER A 73 13.60 -0.22 17.82
CA SER A 73 14.89 0.39 18.12
C SER A 73 14.86 1.92 17.99
N HIS A 74 14.14 2.48 17.01
CA HIS A 74 14.02 3.95 16.85
C HIS A 74 13.41 4.68 18.05
N ARG A 75 12.63 4.00 18.92
CA ARG A 75 12.11 4.60 20.16
C ARG A 75 13.17 4.78 21.24
N ASN A 76 14.28 4.04 21.14
CA ASN A 76 15.39 4.05 22.10
C ASN A 76 16.73 4.40 21.43
N TYR A 77 16.71 4.81 20.16
CA TYR A 77 17.92 5.10 19.39
C TYR A 77 18.35 6.55 19.65
N GLN A 78 19.18 6.76 20.66
CA GLN A 78 19.97 7.97 20.79
C GLN A 78 21.22 7.79 19.92
N TRP A 79 21.31 8.53 18.82
CA TRP A 79 22.48 8.48 17.93
C TRP A 79 23.73 9.10 18.58
N LEU A 80 23.53 9.91 19.62
CA LEU A 80 24.56 10.51 20.46
C LEU A 80 25.05 9.51 21.52
N GLY A 81 26.36 9.46 21.76
CA GLY A 81 26.91 8.70 22.88
C GLY A 81 26.41 9.24 24.23
N ALA A 82 26.41 8.41 25.28
CA ALA A 82 26.02 8.84 26.62
C ALA A 82 26.85 10.08 27.06
N GLY A 83 26.18 11.22 27.23
CA GLY A 83 26.80 12.50 27.60
C GLY A 83 27.15 13.44 26.43
N GLN A 84 26.85 13.08 25.17
CA GLN A 84 26.95 14.02 24.05
C GLN A 84 25.64 14.80 23.87
N THR A 85 25.75 16.12 23.76
CA THR A 85 24.67 17.03 23.37
C THR A 85 24.64 17.19 21.85
N ASP A 86 23.47 17.42 21.28
CA ASP A 86 23.29 17.77 19.88
C ASP A 86 23.92 19.13 19.56
N VAL A 87 25.18 19.12 19.18
CA VAL A 87 25.81 20.32 18.61
C VAL A 87 25.22 20.48 17.20
N ALA A 88 24.32 21.45 17.05
CA ALA A 88 23.77 21.82 15.75
C ALA A 88 24.93 22.23 14.83
N THR A 89 25.36 21.33 13.97
CA THR A 89 26.29 21.64 12.89
C THR A 89 25.54 22.56 11.92
N PRO A 90 25.98 23.83 11.75
CA PRO A 90 25.37 24.71 10.78
C PRO A 90 25.47 24.02 9.41
N LYS A 91 24.34 23.83 8.75
CA LYS A 91 24.33 23.24 7.42
C LYS A 91 25.01 24.22 6.48
N ASP A 92 26.25 23.94 6.11
CA ASP A 92 26.98 24.80 5.19
C ASP A 92 26.21 24.92 3.86
N ASN A 93 26.05 26.15 3.38
CA ASN A 93 25.34 26.48 2.14
C ASN A 93 26.18 26.12 0.90
N HIS A 94 26.69 24.89 0.81
CA HIS A 94 27.45 24.39 -0.34
C HIS A 94 26.60 24.14 -1.59
N HIS A 95 25.28 24.27 -1.49
CA HIS A 95 24.36 24.05 -2.61
C HIS A 95 23.61 25.33 -2.96
N PRO A 96 23.54 25.71 -4.25
CA PRO A 96 22.70 26.82 -4.68
C PRO A 96 21.24 26.51 -4.33
N LYS A 97 20.57 27.46 -3.67
CA LYS A 97 19.15 27.35 -3.31
C LYS A 97 18.33 27.30 -4.59
N LYS A 98 17.83 26.11 -4.95
CA LYS A 98 16.87 25.95 -6.04
C LYS A 98 15.50 26.42 -5.56
N ILE A 99 15.04 27.55 -6.09
CA ILE A 99 13.67 28.03 -5.91
C ILE A 99 12.77 27.10 -6.71
N MET A 100 11.81 26.45 -6.05
CA MET A 100 10.82 25.62 -6.71
C MET A 100 9.60 26.48 -7.02
N LEU A 101 9.43 26.86 -8.28
CA LEU A 101 8.22 27.54 -8.73
C LEU A 101 7.11 26.50 -8.89
N SER A 102 6.10 26.56 -8.05
CA SER A 102 4.82 25.89 -8.26
C SER A 102 3.85 26.85 -8.93
N VAL A 103 3.34 26.48 -10.10
CA VAL A 103 2.24 27.18 -10.76
C VAL A 103 0.93 26.52 -10.31
N TRP A 104 -0.02 27.36 -9.87
CA TRP A 104 -1.38 26.96 -9.49
C TRP A 104 -2.25 26.66 -10.70
#